data_AF-A0A8H6V249-F1
#
_entry.id   AF-A0A8H6V249-F1
#
_cell.length_a   1.000
_cell.length_b   1.000
_cell.length_c   1.000
_cell.angle_alpha   90.00
_cell.angle_beta   90.00
_cell.angle_gamma   90.00
#
_symmetry.space_group_name_H-M   'P 1'
#
loop_
_entity.id
_entity.type
_entity.pdbx_description
1 polymer ?
#
loop_
_entity_poly.entity_id
_entity_poly.type
_entity_poly.pdbx_seq_one_letter_code
_entity_poly.pdbx_strand_id
1 'polypeptide(L)'
;MLPESAITALKTQLRSAKVYTPDSEGYDNTLQRWSDTGRKPAGVVVMPTDPEDVRAALLWAQERHINLAVKGGGHSVAGTSSSYGGLVIDLSLMKSVSVDPTTKTVTVGGGATWKEVDEAAAEHGLAAVGGTVNHTGVGGLTLGGGYGWLSGQYGLTIDNLLSATVVLANGQIVTASVTENADLFWGLRGAGYNFGVVTSFTYQAHEQTNPVYAGLLAFPPDKTPAAAPSAS
;
A
#
# COMPACT_ATOMS: atom_id res chain seq x y z
N MET A 1 -9.19 0.99 26.51
CA MET A 1 -7.90 0.28 26.32
C MET A 1 -8.17 -1.20 26.19
N LEU A 2 -7.41 -1.89 25.35
CA LEU A 2 -7.53 -3.34 25.18
C LEU A 2 -6.92 -4.04 26.41
N PRO A 3 -7.53 -5.13 26.92
CA PRO A 3 -6.98 -5.84 28.07
C PRO A 3 -5.58 -6.40 27.78
N GLU A 4 -4.67 -6.33 28.74
CA GLU A 4 -3.29 -6.84 28.59
C GLU A 4 -3.27 -8.33 28.23
N SER A 5 -4.15 -9.14 28.84
CA SER A 5 -4.30 -10.56 28.52
C SER A 5 -4.67 -10.80 27.05
N ALA A 6 -5.46 -9.93 26.45
CA ALA A 6 -5.84 -10.03 25.04
C ALA A 6 -4.66 -9.70 24.11
N ILE A 7 -3.81 -8.74 24.48
CA ILE A 7 -2.58 -8.40 23.76
C ILE A 7 -1.54 -9.52 23.89
N THR A 8 -1.39 -10.11 25.07
CA THR A 8 -0.51 -11.26 25.28
C THR A 8 -0.94 -12.45 24.43
N ALA A 9 -2.25 -12.76 24.38
CA ALA A 9 -2.78 -13.80 23.52
C ALA A 9 -2.48 -13.51 22.02
N LEU A 10 -2.69 -12.26 21.56
CA LEU A 10 -2.32 -11.87 20.19
C LEU A 10 -0.84 -12.14 19.89
N LYS A 11 0.07 -11.72 20.78
CA LYS A 11 1.52 -11.94 20.61
C LYS A 11 1.88 -13.42 20.45
N THR A 12 1.17 -14.34 21.11
CA THR A 12 1.43 -15.79 20.98
C THR A 12 0.98 -16.39 19.64
N GLN A 13 0.09 -15.70 18.91
CA GLN A 13 -0.38 -16.14 17.58
C GLN A 13 0.47 -15.59 16.44
N LEU A 14 1.30 -14.58 16.72
CA LEU A 14 2.20 -13.93 15.76
C LEU A 14 3.54 -14.65 15.74
N ARG A 15 4.17 -14.69 14.56
CA ARG A 15 5.45 -15.33 14.27
C ARG A 15 6.61 -14.36 14.45
N SER A 16 6.55 -13.23 13.76
CA SER A 16 7.67 -12.27 13.65
C SER A 16 7.26 -10.80 13.73
N ALA A 17 5.96 -10.53 13.79
CA ALA A 17 5.44 -9.18 13.88
C ALA A 17 5.92 -8.42 15.14
N LYS A 18 6.19 -7.13 14.96
CA LYS A 18 6.35 -6.21 16.10
C LYS A 18 4.98 -5.75 16.57
N VAL A 19 4.78 -5.65 17.88
CA VAL A 19 3.52 -5.21 18.48
C VAL A 19 3.77 -4.03 19.39
N TYR A 20 3.04 -2.95 19.16
CA TYR A 20 3.11 -1.73 19.96
C TYR A 20 1.75 -1.45 20.60
N THR A 21 1.79 -1.13 21.89
CA THR A 21 0.65 -0.64 22.69
C THR A 21 0.95 0.80 23.14
N PRO A 22 -0.03 1.55 23.68
CA PRO A 22 0.20 2.90 24.20
C PRO A 22 1.37 3.03 25.19
N ASP A 23 1.68 1.96 25.93
CA ASP A 23 2.78 1.92 26.90
C ASP A 23 4.13 1.48 26.31
N SER A 24 4.16 1.11 25.02
CA SER A 24 5.39 0.66 24.36
C SER A 24 6.29 1.84 23.98
N GLU A 25 7.60 1.68 24.19
CA GLU A 25 8.58 2.61 23.63
C GLU A 25 8.45 2.67 22.09
N GLY A 26 8.43 3.88 21.53
CA GLY A 26 8.28 4.09 20.09
C GLY A 26 6.84 3.97 19.55
N TYR A 27 5.84 3.74 20.40
CA TYR A 27 4.43 3.69 19.98
C TYR A 27 4.00 4.93 19.18
N ASP A 28 4.39 6.13 19.61
CA ASP A 28 4.02 7.38 18.94
C ASP A 28 4.51 7.48 17.49
N ASN A 29 5.63 6.84 17.18
CA ASN A 29 6.17 6.77 15.81
C ASN A 29 5.26 5.93 14.90
N THR A 30 4.65 4.88 15.43
CA THR A 30 3.73 4.01 14.66
C THR A 30 2.45 4.74 14.25
N LEU A 31 2.06 5.76 15.02
CA LEU A 31 0.88 6.59 14.76
C LEU A 31 1.12 7.67 13.69
N GLN A 32 2.36 7.91 13.24
CA GLN A 32 2.66 8.92 12.23
C GLN A 32 1.95 8.63 10.90
N ARG A 33 1.44 9.69 10.28
CA ARG A 33 0.79 9.69 8.97
C ARG A 33 1.36 10.85 8.16
N TRP A 34 1.10 10.85 6.85
CA TRP A 34 1.48 11.96 6.00
C TRP A 34 0.80 13.27 6.41
N SER A 35 -0.46 13.20 6.88
CA SER A 35 -1.21 14.32 7.44
C SER A 35 -1.59 14.04 8.90
N ASP A 36 -1.43 15.04 9.76
CA ASP A 36 -1.86 14.98 11.17
C ASP A 36 -3.37 14.72 11.31
N THR A 37 -4.18 15.17 10.34
CA THR A 37 -5.62 14.89 10.30
C THR A 37 -5.94 13.40 10.20
N GLY A 38 -5.00 12.62 9.68
CA GLY A 38 -5.12 11.17 9.54
C GLY A 38 -4.73 10.40 10.81
N ARG A 39 -4.10 11.04 11.80
CA ARG A 39 -3.59 10.39 13.01
C ARG A 39 -4.74 10.09 13.99
N LYS A 40 -4.83 8.84 14.46
CA LYS A 40 -5.74 8.42 15.55
C LYS A 40 -4.97 7.50 16.51
N PRO A 41 -5.11 7.64 17.84
CA PRO A 41 -4.44 6.78 18.81
C PRO A 41 -5.01 5.35 18.78
N ALA A 42 -4.23 4.40 18.26
CA ALA A 42 -4.59 3.00 18.18
C ALA A 42 -4.54 2.30 19.55
N GLY A 43 -5.41 1.33 19.80
CA GLY A 43 -5.31 0.48 20.99
C GLY A 43 -4.12 -0.48 20.91
N VAL A 44 -3.80 -0.94 19.70
CA VAL A 44 -2.64 -1.76 19.39
C VAL A 44 -2.24 -1.58 17.93
N VAL A 45 -0.94 -1.61 17.65
CA VAL A 45 -0.38 -1.64 16.30
C VAL A 45 0.39 -2.94 16.11
N VAL A 46 0.05 -3.70 15.07
CA VAL A 46 0.77 -4.91 14.66
C VAL A 46 1.51 -4.59 13.37
N MET A 47 2.82 -4.79 13.36
CA MET A 47 3.69 -4.61 12.20
C MET A 47 4.14 -5.98 11.70
N PRO A 48 3.37 -6.64 10.82
CA PRO A 48 3.70 -7.96 10.30
C PRO A 48 4.89 -7.91 9.33
N THR A 49 5.61 -9.03 9.25
CA THR A 49 6.67 -9.25 8.25
C THR A 49 6.27 -10.27 7.19
N ASP A 50 5.17 -11.00 7.41
CA ASP A 50 4.66 -12.01 6.49
C ASP A 50 3.11 -12.11 6.52
N PRO A 51 2.49 -12.75 5.52
CA PRO A 51 1.02 -12.86 5.42
C PRO A 51 0.34 -13.62 6.56
N GLU A 52 1.03 -14.50 7.27
CA GLU A 52 0.43 -15.26 8.38
C GLU A 52 0.25 -14.40 9.63
N ASP A 53 1.16 -13.45 9.86
CA ASP A 53 1.00 -12.45 10.91
C ASP A 53 -0.20 -11.53 10.63
N VAL A 54 -0.40 -11.16 9.36
CA VAL A 54 -1.60 -10.42 8.92
C VAL A 54 -2.86 -11.24 9.19
N ARG A 55 -2.85 -12.53 8.84
CA ARG A 55 -3.98 -13.44 9.11
C ARG A 55 -4.31 -13.51 10.59
N ALA A 56 -3.30 -13.73 11.45
CA ALA A 56 -3.49 -13.84 12.88
C ALA A 56 -4.10 -12.55 13.47
N ALA A 57 -3.54 -11.38 13.11
CA ALA A 57 -4.05 -10.10 13.57
C ALA A 57 -5.49 -9.82 13.09
N LEU A 58 -5.80 -10.18 11.84
CA LEU A 58 -7.13 -10.00 11.26
C LEU A 58 -8.18 -10.85 11.97
N LEU A 59 -7.92 -12.15 12.16
CA LEU A 59 -8.82 -13.06 12.86
C LEU A 59 -8.99 -12.66 14.34
N TRP A 60 -7.91 -12.25 14.99
CA TRP A 60 -7.96 -11.79 16.38
C TRP A 60 -8.87 -10.57 16.56
N ALA A 61 -8.82 -9.61 15.63
CA ALA A 61 -9.70 -8.44 15.64
C ALA A 61 -11.15 -8.80 15.31
N GLN A 62 -11.37 -9.72 14.37
CA GLN A 62 -12.70 -10.22 14.01
C GLN A 62 -13.39 -10.90 15.20
N GLU A 63 -12.70 -11.83 15.87
CA GLU A 63 -13.22 -12.57 17.04
C GLU A 63 -13.65 -11.63 18.18
N ARG A 64 -12.98 -10.48 18.30
CA ARG A 64 -13.21 -9.50 19.39
C ARG A 64 -14.04 -8.29 18.97
N HIS A 65 -14.52 -8.25 17.73
CA HIS A 65 -15.26 -7.11 17.17
C HIS A 65 -14.53 -5.77 17.32
N ILE A 66 -13.21 -5.78 17.12
CA ILE A 66 -12.37 -4.58 17.24
C ILE A 66 -12.28 -3.86 15.91
N ASN A 67 -12.47 -2.53 15.92
CA ASN A 67 -12.25 -1.69 14.74
C ASN A 67 -10.82 -1.83 14.21
N LEU A 68 -10.70 -2.23 12.96
CA LEU A 68 -9.43 -2.44 12.28
C LEU A 68 -9.18 -1.32 11.25
N ALA A 69 -7.93 -0.89 11.15
CA ALA A 69 -7.42 -0.14 10.00
C ALA A 69 -6.16 -0.81 9.45
N VAL A 70 -5.96 -0.71 8.14
CA VAL A 70 -4.75 -1.20 7.47
C VAL A 70 -3.95 0.02 6.99
N LYS A 71 -2.64 0.00 7.24
CA LYS A 71 -1.73 1.06 6.82
C LYS A 71 -0.65 0.47 5.91
N GLY A 72 -0.60 0.98 4.67
CA GLY A 72 0.58 0.88 3.80
C GLY A 72 1.52 2.06 4.05
N GLY A 73 1.63 3.00 3.11
CA GLY A 73 2.48 4.21 3.25
C GLY A 73 1.90 5.35 4.10
N GLY A 74 0.67 5.24 4.62
CA GLY A 74 0.10 6.24 5.54
C GLY A 74 -0.32 7.59 4.93
N HIS A 75 -0.56 7.65 3.62
CA HIS A 75 -0.92 8.88 2.87
C HIS A 75 -2.39 9.30 2.94
N SER A 76 -3.27 8.49 3.53
CA SER A 76 -4.70 8.83 3.61
C SER A 76 -4.94 10.06 4.49
N VAL A 77 -5.47 11.12 3.89
CA VAL A 77 -5.89 12.34 4.61
C VAL A 77 -7.20 12.17 5.38
N ALA A 78 -8.02 11.19 4.98
CA ALA A 78 -9.29 10.85 5.60
C ALA A 78 -9.12 9.96 6.85
N GLY A 79 -7.88 9.62 7.23
CA GLY A 79 -7.58 8.81 8.40
C GLY A 79 -8.09 7.37 8.31
N THR A 80 -8.21 6.83 7.09
CA THR A 80 -8.63 5.43 6.83
C THR A 80 -7.54 4.41 7.18
N SER A 81 -6.30 4.86 7.30
CA SER A 81 -5.15 4.05 7.75
C SER A 81 -4.94 4.11 9.27
N SER A 82 -5.92 4.60 10.04
CA SER A 82 -5.83 4.75 11.50
C SER A 82 -7.12 4.31 12.17
N SER A 83 -6.99 3.73 13.36
CA SER A 83 -8.11 3.29 14.20
C SER A 83 -8.00 3.94 15.59
N TYR A 84 -9.10 4.46 16.13
CA TYR A 84 -9.12 4.99 17.50
C TYR A 84 -9.43 3.87 18.48
N GLY A 85 -8.50 3.56 19.38
CA GLY A 85 -8.64 2.50 20.37
C GLY A 85 -8.70 1.06 19.82
N GLY A 86 -8.68 0.88 18.50
CA GLY A 86 -8.73 -0.42 17.83
C GLY A 86 -7.35 -0.92 17.37
N LEU A 87 -7.37 -1.85 16.41
CA LEU A 87 -6.17 -2.43 15.80
C LEU A 87 -5.76 -1.64 14.57
N VAL A 88 -4.45 -1.39 14.42
CA VAL A 88 -3.84 -1.02 13.14
C VAL A 88 -2.90 -2.14 12.70
N ILE A 89 -3.15 -2.70 11.51
CA ILE A 89 -2.18 -3.56 10.83
C ILE A 89 -1.32 -2.65 9.95
N ASP A 90 -0.07 -2.41 10.37
CA ASP A 90 0.89 -1.54 9.70
C ASP A 90 1.87 -2.38 8.88
N LEU A 91 1.64 -2.43 7.57
CA LEU A 91 2.39 -3.24 6.63
C LEU A 91 3.81 -2.72 6.36
N SER A 92 4.26 -1.62 6.97
CA SER A 92 5.53 -0.96 6.65
C SER A 92 6.81 -1.79 6.87
N LEU A 93 6.72 -3.02 7.40
CA LEU A 93 7.85 -3.97 7.38
C LEU A 93 7.81 -4.94 6.18
N MET A 94 6.68 -5.04 5.48
CA MET A 94 6.48 -5.83 4.26
C MET A 94 6.86 -5.01 3.02
N LYS A 95 8.15 -4.72 2.89
CA LYS A 95 8.71 -3.83 1.86
C LYS A 95 9.62 -4.51 0.84
N SER A 96 9.57 -5.85 0.74
CA SER A 96 10.37 -6.57 -0.25
C SER A 96 10.02 -6.11 -1.66
N VAL A 97 11.04 -6.00 -2.52
CA VAL A 97 10.89 -5.75 -3.95
C VAL A 97 11.75 -6.77 -4.68
N SER A 98 11.17 -7.45 -5.67
CA SER A 98 11.85 -8.40 -6.53
C SER A 98 11.54 -8.05 -7.98
N VAL A 99 12.59 -7.97 -8.80
CA VAL A 99 12.49 -7.62 -10.23
C VAL A 99 12.98 -8.80 -11.04
N ASP A 100 12.15 -9.27 -11.98
CA ASP A 100 12.57 -10.21 -13.01
C ASP A 100 12.77 -9.44 -14.33
N PRO A 101 14.02 -9.19 -14.75
CA PRO A 101 14.28 -8.45 -15.99
C PRO A 101 13.91 -9.24 -17.25
N THR A 102 13.79 -10.57 -17.16
CA THR A 102 13.44 -11.42 -18.31
C THR A 102 11.97 -11.29 -18.66
N THR A 103 11.10 -11.39 -17.65
CA THR A 103 9.64 -11.23 -17.83
C THR A 103 9.19 -9.78 -17.66
N LYS A 104 10.10 -8.89 -17.24
CA LYS A 104 9.84 -7.48 -16.92
C LYS A 104 8.75 -7.35 -15.86
N THR A 105 8.82 -8.16 -14.83
CA THR A 105 7.83 -8.14 -13.74
C THR A 105 8.46 -7.62 -12.46
N VAL A 106 7.67 -6.87 -11.68
CA VAL A 106 8.08 -6.35 -10.37
C VAL A 106 7.09 -6.83 -9.33
N THR A 107 7.56 -7.66 -8.40
CA THR A 107 6.76 -8.14 -7.26
C THR A 107 7.17 -7.39 -6.00
N VAL A 108 6.20 -6.81 -5.32
CA VAL A 108 6.44 -5.88 -4.21
C VAL A 108 5.48 -6.14 -3.05
N GLY A 109 6.01 -6.06 -1.83
CA GLY A 109 5.24 -6.17 -0.60
C GLY A 109 4.23 -5.03 -0.42
N GLY A 110 3.08 -5.33 0.19
CA GLY A 110 1.96 -4.40 0.29
C GLY A 110 2.22 -3.13 1.11
N GLY A 111 3.30 -3.10 1.89
CA GLY A 111 3.72 -1.93 2.67
C GLY A 111 4.91 -1.16 2.10
N ALA A 112 5.41 -1.53 0.92
CA ALA A 112 6.42 -0.75 0.22
C ALA A 112 5.89 0.64 -0.18
N THR A 113 6.83 1.55 -0.45
CA THR A 113 6.58 2.83 -1.11
C THR A 113 7.05 2.77 -2.56
N TRP A 114 6.63 3.74 -3.37
CA TRP A 114 7.07 3.82 -4.76
C TRP A 114 8.58 4.05 -4.89
N LYS A 115 9.23 4.65 -3.88
CA LYS A 115 10.69 4.78 -3.83
C LYS A 115 11.38 3.42 -3.97
N GLU A 116 11.01 2.43 -3.15
CA GLU A 116 11.66 1.11 -3.21
C GLU A 116 11.41 0.41 -4.55
N VAL A 117 10.23 0.61 -5.15
CA VAL A 117 9.88 0.05 -6.47
C VAL A 117 10.71 0.69 -7.58
N ASP A 118 10.77 2.02 -7.60
CA ASP A 118 11.47 2.80 -8.63
C ASP A 118 12.97 2.54 -8.59
N GLU A 119 13.57 2.52 -7.39
CA GLU A 119 15.01 2.24 -7.20
C GLU A 119 15.36 0.84 -7.70
N ALA A 120 14.60 -0.20 -7.31
CA ALA A 120 14.87 -1.57 -7.72
C ALA A 120 14.65 -1.80 -9.22
N ALA A 121 13.60 -1.23 -9.82
CA ALA A 121 13.33 -1.38 -11.25
C ALA A 121 14.39 -0.66 -12.11
N ALA A 122 14.86 0.50 -11.67
CA ALA A 122 15.86 1.30 -12.39
C ALA A 122 17.21 0.58 -12.55
N GLU A 123 17.61 -0.27 -11.59
CA GLU A 123 18.82 -1.11 -11.68
C GLU A 123 18.81 -2.04 -12.90
N HIS A 124 17.62 -2.36 -13.41
CA HIS A 124 17.40 -3.21 -14.58
C HIS A 124 16.97 -2.46 -15.83
N GLY A 125 16.99 -1.12 -15.81
CA GLY A 125 16.49 -0.30 -16.91
C GLY A 125 14.98 -0.46 -17.12
N LEU A 126 14.24 -0.75 -16.05
CA LEU A 126 12.79 -0.92 -16.05
C LEU A 126 12.11 0.16 -15.20
N ALA A 127 10.82 0.38 -15.45
CA ALA A 127 9.97 1.22 -14.61
C ALA A 127 8.55 0.62 -14.52
N ALA A 128 7.97 0.65 -13.32
CA ALA A 128 6.57 0.31 -13.09
C ALA A 128 5.70 1.58 -13.12
N VAL A 129 4.43 1.45 -13.48
CA VAL A 129 3.49 2.58 -13.46
C VAL A 129 3.05 2.85 -12.02
N GLY A 130 3.58 3.91 -11.42
CA GLY A 130 3.30 4.31 -10.04
C GLY A 130 2.84 5.75 -9.85
N GLY A 131 2.85 6.21 -8.61
CA GLY A 131 2.55 7.61 -8.25
C GLY A 131 3.68 8.59 -8.55
N THR A 132 3.40 9.89 -8.42
CA THR A 132 4.41 10.95 -8.65
C THR A 132 5.25 11.30 -7.43
N VAL A 133 4.87 10.83 -6.24
CA VAL A 133 5.53 11.11 -4.96
C VAL A 133 6.08 9.81 -4.38
N ASN A 134 7.41 9.73 -4.25
CA ASN A 134 8.14 8.48 -3.97
C ASN A 134 7.78 7.82 -2.62
N HIS A 135 7.48 8.59 -1.57
CA HIS A 135 7.12 8.04 -0.27
C HIS A 135 5.64 7.60 -0.16
N THR A 136 4.87 7.71 -1.26
CA THR A 136 3.51 7.17 -1.33
C THR A 136 3.55 5.64 -1.26
N GLY A 137 2.70 5.05 -0.42
CA GLY A 137 2.60 3.60 -0.30
C GLY A 137 1.99 2.93 -1.54
N VAL A 138 2.58 1.82 -1.97
CA VAL A 138 2.13 1.02 -3.11
C VAL A 138 0.68 0.57 -2.93
N GLY A 139 0.37 -0.07 -1.80
CA GLY A 139 -0.94 -0.69 -1.61
C GLY A 139 -2.10 0.30 -1.70
N GLY A 140 -2.02 1.43 -1.01
CA GLY A 140 -3.11 2.43 -1.03
C GLY A 140 -3.32 3.06 -2.41
N LEU A 141 -2.23 3.35 -3.13
CA LEU A 141 -2.30 3.93 -4.47
C LEU A 141 -2.89 2.95 -5.47
N THR A 142 -2.39 1.71 -5.50
CA THR A 142 -2.85 0.68 -6.44
C THR A 142 -4.31 0.32 -6.21
N LEU A 143 -4.73 0.10 -4.96
CA LEU A 143 -6.10 -0.35 -4.66
C LEU A 143 -7.16 0.72 -4.99
N GLY A 144 -6.76 1.98 -5.16
CA GLY A 144 -7.62 3.07 -5.64
C GLY A 144 -7.50 3.38 -7.14
N GLY A 145 -6.67 2.63 -7.88
CA GLY A 145 -6.42 2.83 -9.31
C GLY A 145 -4.98 3.24 -9.60
N GLY A 146 -4.59 4.42 -9.10
CA GLY A 146 -3.23 4.92 -9.20
C GLY A 146 -2.86 5.50 -10.56
N TYR A 147 -2.24 6.68 -10.55
CA TYR A 147 -1.73 7.33 -11.76
C TYR A 147 -0.45 8.10 -11.45
N GLY A 148 0.35 8.33 -12.48
CA GLY A 148 1.55 9.14 -12.39
C GLY A 148 2.20 9.39 -13.75
N TRP A 149 3.51 9.57 -13.76
CA TRP A 149 4.27 10.04 -14.93
C TRP A 149 4.12 9.15 -16.16
N LEU A 150 4.07 7.84 -15.95
CA LEU A 150 3.98 6.84 -17.02
C LEU A 150 2.55 6.56 -17.50
N SER A 151 1.54 7.15 -16.84
CA SER A 151 0.16 6.78 -17.11
C SER A 151 -0.36 7.21 -18.47
N GLY A 152 0.17 8.31 -19.02
CA GLY A 152 -0.18 8.75 -20.37
C GLY A 152 0.20 7.75 -21.47
N GLN A 153 1.16 6.85 -21.20
CA GLN A 153 1.63 5.85 -22.16
C GLN A 153 1.14 4.43 -21.85
N TYR A 154 1.06 4.07 -20.56
CA TYR A 154 0.82 2.68 -20.13
C TYR A 154 -0.45 2.50 -19.28
N GLY A 155 -1.30 3.52 -19.15
CA GLY A 155 -2.53 3.45 -18.37
C GLY A 155 -2.34 3.65 -16.87
N LEU A 156 -3.31 3.25 -16.06
CA LEU A 156 -3.25 3.34 -14.60
C LEU A 156 -2.30 2.29 -14.02
N THR A 157 -1.93 2.45 -12.74
CA THR A 157 -1.16 1.42 -12.01
C THR A 157 -1.90 0.08 -12.05
N ILE A 158 -3.22 0.08 -11.88
CA ILE A 158 -4.06 -1.13 -11.96
C ILE A 158 -4.15 -1.77 -13.34
N ASP A 159 -3.91 -1.03 -14.42
CA ASP A 159 -3.89 -1.59 -15.78
C ASP A 159 -2.63 -2.44 -16.02
N ASN A 160 -1.62 -2.25 -15.17
CA ASN A 160 -0.34 -2.96 -15.19
C ASN A 160 -0.25 -4.00 -14.07
N LEU A 161 -1.26 -4.13 -13.22
CA LEU A 161 -1.30 -5.15 -12.17
C LEU A 161 -1.54 -6.52 -12.83
N LEU A 162 -0.70 -7.50 -12.49
CA LEU A 162 -0.78 -8.87 -12.99
C LEU A 162 -1.41 -9.81 -11.96
N SER A 163 -1.05 -9.66 -10.69
CA SER A 163 -1.61 -10.43 -9.59
C SER A 163 -1.41 -9.75 -8.23
N ALA A 164 -2.13 -10.24 -7.22
CA ALA A 164 -2.00 -9.80 -5.84
C ALA A 164 -2.18 -10.97 -4.87
N THR A 165 -1.44 -10.98 -3.77
CA THR A 165 -1.67 -11.91 -2.64
C THR A 165 -2.50 -11.20 -1.59
N VAL A 166 -3.65 -11.79 -1.21
CA VAL A 166 -4.63 -11.17 -0.33
C VAL A 166 -4.93 -12.06 0.87
N VAL A 167 -4.93 -11.47 2.06
CA VAL A 167 -5.47 -12.10 3.27
C VAL A 167 -6.93 -11.65 3.43
N LEU A 168 -7.85 -12.59 3.25
CA LEU A 168 -9.29 -12.36 3.33
C LEU A 168 -9.78 -12.33 4.79
N ALA A 169 -10.97 -11.75 5.02
CA ALA A 169 -11.57 -11.61 6.35
C ALA A 169 -11.77 -12.95 7.09
N ASN A 170 -11.96 -14.05 6.36
CA ASN A 170 -12.08 -15.40 6.93
C ASN A 170 -10.71 -16.06 7.21
N GLY A 171 -9.61 -15.35 6.97
CA GLY A 171 -8.24 -15.79 7.17
C GLY A 171 -7.62 -16.56 6.01
N GLN A 172 -8.34 -16.82 4.91
CA GLN A 172 -7.72 -17.43 3.74
C GLN A 172 -6.70 -16.48 3.11
N ILE A 173 -5.57 -17.04 2.67
CA ILE A 173 -4.56 -16.33 1.90
C ILE A 173 -4.68 -16.82 0.46
N VAL A 174 -5.04 -15.92 -0.45
CA VAL A 174 -5.36 -16.26 -1.84
C VAL A 174 -4.55 -15.41 -2.81
N THR A 175 -4.36 -15.93 -4.02
CA THR A 175 -3.85 -15.16 -5.14
C THR A 175 -5.01 -14.69 -6.00
N ALA A 176 -5.07 -13.40 -6.30
CA ALA A 176 -6.01 -12.80 -7.23
C ALA A 176 -5.29 -12.40 -8.51
N SER A 177 -5.74 -12.89 -9.65
CA SER A 177 -5.22 -12.58 -10.99
C SER A 177 -6.33 -12.74 -12.03
N VAL A 178 -6.02 -12.56 -13.31
CA VAL A 178 -6.98 -12.81 -14.40
C VAL A 178 -7.37 -14.29 -14.53
N THR A 179 -6.57 -15.23 -14.00
CA THR A 179 -6.82 -16.68 -14.09
C THR A 179 -7.18 -17.33 -12.76
N GLU A 180 -7.10 -16.61 -11.64
CA GLU A 180 -7.35 -17.13 -10.30
C GLU A 180 -8.08 -16.07 -9.46
N ASN A 181 -9.22 -16.39 -8.85
CA ASN A 181 -10.06 -15.42 -8.11
C ASN A 181 -10.29 -14.11 -8.91
N ALA A 182 -10.70 -14.23 -10.17
CA ALA A 182 -10.74 -13.11 -11.12
C ALA A 182 -11.77 -12.01 -10.76
N ASP A 183 -12.83 -12.37 -10.06
CA ASP A 183 -13.81 -11.45 -9.47
C ASP A 183 -13.19 -10.58 -8.37
N LEU A 184 -12.43 -11.20 -7.46
CA LEU A 184 -11.62 -10.49 -6.47
C LEU A 184 -10.59 -9.59 -7.18
N PHE A 185 -9.88 -10.12 -8.18
CA PHE A 185 -8.89 -9.34 -8.93
C PHE A 185 -9.49 -8.12 -9.63
N TRP A 186 -10.70 -8.24 -10.16
CA TRP A 186 -11.46 -7.09 -10.67
C TRP A 186 -11.74 -6.07 -9.56
N GLY A 187 -12.23 -6.51 -8.39
CA GLY A 187 -12.53 -5.62 -7.26
C GLY A 187 -11.29 -4.90 -6.70
N LEU A 188 -10.13 -5.58 -6.69
CA LEU A 188 -8.87 -5.00 -6.25
C LEU A 188 -8.43 -3.78 -7.09
N ARG A 189 -8.80 -3.76 -8.37
CA ARG A 189 -8.41 -2.73 -9.33
C ARG A 189 -9.35 -1.51 -9.28
N GLY A 190 -9.42 -0.86 -8.11
CA GLY A 190 -10.11 0.42 -7.92
C GLY A 190 -10.93 0.54 -6.63
N ALA A 191 -11.31 -0.58 -6.02
CA ALA A 191 -12.04 -0.62 -4.74
C ALA A 191 -11.36 -1.55 -3.73
N GLY A 192 -10.06 -1.81 -3.90
CA GLY A 192 -9.42 -3.00 -3.37
C GLY A 192 -9.30 -3.09 -1.85
N TYR A 193 -9.31 -1.95 -1.16
CA TYR A 193 -9.26 -1.85 0.30
C TYR A 193 -10.50 -2.43 1.00
N ASN A 194 -11.54 -2.83 0.28
CA ASN A 194 -12.75 -3.45 0.84
C ASN A 194 -12.67 -4.99 0.95
N PHE A 195 -11.75 -5.64 0.24
CA PHE A 195 -11.82 -7.10 0.03
C PHE A 195 -10.82 -7.91 0.87
N GLY A 196 -9.88 -7.24 1.55
CA GLY A 196 -8.90 -7.88 2.39
C GLY A 196 -7.62 -7.06 2.53
N VAL A 197 -6.61 -7.67 3.15
CA VAL A 197 -5.28 -7.06 3.29
C VAL A 197 -4.37 -7.60 2.19
N VAL A 198 -4.01 -6.74 1.24
CA VAL A 198 -3.09 -7.13 0.17
C VAL A 198 -1.65 -7.06 0.66
N THR A 199 -0.97 -8.20 0.66
CA THR A 199 0.38 -8.37 1.20
C THR A 199 1.46 -8.37 0.13
N SER A 200 1.09 -8.60 -1.13
CA SER A 200 1.99 -8.55 -2.28
C SER A 200 1.23 -8.13 -3.54
N PHE A 201 1.91 -7.40 -4.42
CA PHE A 201 1.44 -7.02 -5.75
C PHE A 201 2.51 -7.38 -6.78
N THR A 202 2.10 -7.90 -7.93
CA THR A 202 2.99 -8.12 -9.08
C THR A 202 2.54 -7.27 -10.25
N TYR A 203 3.45 -6.46 -10.79
CA TYR A 203 3.19 -5.56 -11.90
C TYR A 203 3.98 -5.95 -13.15
N GLN A 204 3.40 -5.65 -14.31
CA GLN A 204 4.14 -5.50 -15.55
C GLN A 204 4.94 -4.18 -15.49
N ALA A 205 6.25 -4.26 -15.67
CA ALA A 205 7.12 -3.12 -15.85
C ALA A 205 7.48 -2.92 -17.33
N HIS A 206 7.93 -1.72 -17.65
CA HIS A 206 8.24 -1.25 -19.00
C HIS A 206 9.70 -0.86 -19.10
N GLU A 207 10.27 -0.97 -20.30
CA GLU A 207 11.64 -0.54 -20.54
C GLU A 207 11.78 0.97 -20.37
N GLN A 208 12.74 1.38 -19.55
CA GLN A 208 13.08 2.77 -19.29
C GLN A 208 14.62 2.94 -19.34
N THR A 209 15.19 2.68 -20.51
CA THR A 209 16.64 2.74 -20.73
C THR A 209 17.15 4.14 -21.06
N ASN A 210 16.25 5.04 -21.45
CA ASN A 210 16.57 6.41 -21.85
C ASN A 210 16.25 7.42 -20.73
N PRO A 211 17.04 8.50 -20.60
CA PRO A 211 16.67 9.64 -19.77
C PRO A 211 15.33 10.26 -20.19
N VAL A 212 14.59 10.78 -19.22
CA VAL A 212 13.35 11.54 -19.45
C VAL A 212 13.64 13.03 -19.32
N TYR A 213 13.12 13.85 -20.24
CA TYR A 213 13.12 15.30 -20.09
C TYR A 213 12.04 15.70 -19.09
N ALA A 214 12.44 16.29 -17.96
CA ALA A 214 11.54 16.77 -16.92
C ALA A 214 11.87 18.21 -16.54
N GLY A 215 10.86 19.00 -16.21
CA GLY A 215 11.02 20.39 -15.78
C GLY A 215 9.69 21.03 -15.40
N LEU A 216 9.77 22.14 -14.67
CA LEU A 216 8.62 22.97 -14.31
C LEU A 216 8.63 24.23 -15.20
N LEU A 217 7.52 24.47 -15.89
CA LEU A 217 7.24 25.76 -16.51
C LEU A 217 6.23 26.51 -15.63
N ALA A 218 6.63 27.68 -15.13
CA ALA A 218 5.76 28.54 -14.33
C ALA A 218 5.33 29.76 -15.16
N PHE A 219 4.02 29.98 -15.23
CA PHE A 219 3.44 31.11 -15.95
C PHE A 219 2.75 32.05 -14.95
N PRO A 220 2.96 33.38 -15.04
CA PRO A 220 2.21 34.32 -14.25
C PRO A 220 0.73 34.38 -14.71
N PRO A 221 -0.21 34.82 -13.86
CA PRO A 221 -1.64 34.80 -14.17
C PRO A 221 -2.05 35.53 -15.46
N ASP A 222 -1.30 36.56 -15.87
CA ASP A 222 -1.55 37.31 -17.11
C ASP A 222 -1.22 36.52 -18.39
N LYS A 223 -0.52 35.38 -18.28
CA LYS A 223 -0.18 34.49 -19.40
C LYS A 223 -1.05 33.25 -19.49
N THR A 224 -1.94 33.01 -18.53
CA THR A 224 -2.81 31.82 -18.49
C THR A 224 -3.69 31.64 -19.75
N PRO A 225 -4.33 32.67 -20.33
CA PRO A 225 -5.16 32.51 -21.52
C PRO A 225 -4.40 32.03 -22.77
N ALA A 226 -3.10 32.32 -22.86
CA ALA A 226 -2.24 31.89 -23.97
C ALA A 226 -1.63 30.49 -23.73
N ALA A 227 -1.52 30.07 -22.48
CA ALA A 227 -0.96 28.77 -22.09
C ALA A 227 -1.98 27.62 -22.16
N ALA A 228 -3.26 27.93 -22.08
CA ALA A 228 -4.36 26.98 -22.21
C ALA A 228 -5.44 27.56 -23.14
N PRO A 229 -5.23 27.54 -24.48
CA PRO A 229 -6.28 27.96 -25.40
C PRO A 229 -7.51 27.09 -25.11
N SER A 230 -8.65 27.74 -24.86
CA SER A 230 -9.92 27.06 -24.59
C SER A 230 -10.14 25.99 -25.66
N ALA A 231 -10.30 24.74 -25.24
CA ALA A 231 -10.79 23.69 -26.12
C ALA A 231 -12.22 24.08 -26.51
N SER A 232 -12.37 24.62 -27.72
CA SER A 232 -13.64 24.87 -28.39
C SER A 232 -14.19 23.59 -28.98
#